data_AF-A0A914CI49-F1
#
_entry.id   AF-A0A914CI49-F1
#
_cell.length_a   1.000
_cell.length_b   1.000
_cell.length_c   1.000
_cell.angle_alpha   90.00
_cell.angle_beta   90.00
_cell.angle_gamma   90.00
#
_symmetry.space_group_name_H-M   'P 1'
#
loop_
_entity.id
_entity.type
_entity.pdbx_description
1 polymer ?
#
loop_
_entity_poly.entity_id
_entity_poly.type
_entity_poly.pdbx_seq_one_letter_code
_entity_poly.pdbx_strand_id
1 'polypeptide(L)'
;MKAIGIKSVDDLFKLAMSPLVDSIEMRTQMETCLVEWQEQCGLGPAGTIRQGIRLMHSRVNTTNTSPPSSPQPEVNGNHEETAGFWITKNECNQPTVRTQGSLPDPVHKSLTHLENLLRKCENILACTDDLLARLSEAIARISEVYAELPQLCTDAGLRGQKATRATENFAWNLRLLKAQLTIIGKTQAEANDIVFQVVDMAKILGAYDEPK
;
A
#
# COMPACT_ATOMS: atom_id res chain seq x y z
N MET A 1 4.69 12.83 40.97
CA MET A 1 3.95 12.48 39.74
C MET A 1 2.46 12.65 40.03
N LYS A 2 1.68 13.26 39.12
CA LYS A 2 0.22 13.37 39.28
C LYS A 2 -0.38 12.01 38.93
N ALA A 3 -1.18 11.43 39.82
CA ALA A 3 -1.90 10.19 39.55
C ALA A 3 -2.82 10.39 38.33
N ILE A 4 -2.60 9.59 37.29
CA ILE A 4 -3.38 9.60 36.05
C ILE A 4 -4.65 8.78 36.32
N GLY A 5 -5.82 9.41 36.48
CA GLY A 5 -7.07 8.66 36.69
C GLY A 5 -7.41 7.71 35.52
N ILE A 6 -8.25 6.70 35.75
CA ILE A 6 -8.69 5.74 34.71
C ILE A 6 -9.27 6.44 33.47
N LYS A 7 -9.90 7.60 33.63
CA LYS A 7 -10.45 8.37 32.50
C LYS A 7 -9.35 8.88 31.55
N SER A 8 -8.23 9.34 32.09
CA SER A 8 -7.07 9.75 31.28
C SER A 8 -6.38 8.58 30.57
N VAL A 9 -6.57 7.35 31.06
CA VAL A 9 -6.08 6.14 30.38
C VAL A 9 -6.86 5.87 29.10
N ASP A 10 -8.19 5.98 29.15
CA ASP A 10 -9.06 5.86 27.98
C ASP A 10 -8.71 6.90 26.91
N ASP A 11 -8.39 8.12 27.34
CA ASP A 11 -7.96 9.20 26.43
C ASP A 11 -6.63 8.87 25.73
N LEU A 12 -5.70 8.16 26.37
CA LEU A 12 -4.47 7.70 25.71
C LEU A 12 -4.75 6.68 24.59
N PHE A 13 -5.70 5.76 24.79
CA PHE A 13 -6.12 4.84 23.72
C PHE A 13 -6.81 5.58 22.57
N LYS A 14 -7.61 6.62 22.84
CA LYS A 14 -8.23 7.45 21.79
C LYS A 14 -7.21 8.14 20.91
N LEU A 15 -6.08 8.58 21.44
CA LEU A 15 -5.00 9.16 20.65
C LEU A 15 -4.41 8.17 19.63
N ALA A 16 -4.44 6.87 19.94
CA ALA A 16 -3.99 5.82 19.03
C ALA A 16 -5.03 5.43 17.96
N MET A 17 -6.31 5.85 18.10
CA MET A 17 -7.39 5.41 17.21
C MET A 17 -7.28 5.94 15.78
N SER A 18 -7.01 7.24 15.61
CA SER A 18 -6.84 7.82 14.26
C SER A 18 -5.73 7.14 13.47
N PRO A 19 -4.47 7.06 13.96
CA PRO A 19 -3.40 6.43 13.18
C PRO A 19 -3.65 4.93 12.95
N LEU A 20 -4.35 4.26 13.88
CA LEU A 20 -4.79 2.88 13.70
C LEU A 20 -5.76 2.74 12.52
N VAL A 21 -6.83 3.54 12.49
CA VAL A 21 -7.85 3.50 11.42
C VAL A 21 -7.21 3.82 10.07
N ASP A 22 -6.43 4.91 10.00
CA ASP A 22 -5.76 5.35 8.77
C ASP A 22 -4.87 4.22 8.22
N SER A 23 -4.13 3.53 9.09
CA SER A 23 -3.26 2.42 8.69
C SER A 23 -4.00 1.19 8.17
N ILE A 24 -5.15 0.84 8.78
CA ILE A 24 -5.98 -0.29 8.35
C ILE A 24 -6.59 0.02 6.98
N GLU A 25 -7.08 1.24 6.80
CA GLU A 25 -7.68 1.68 5.54
C GLU A 25 -6.66 1.66 4.41
N MET A 26 -5.47 2.24 4.61
CA MET A 26 -4.41 2.23 3.58
C MET A 26 -4.03 0.82 3.15
N ARG A 27 -3.86 -0.11 4.13
CA ARG A 27 -3.57 -1.51 3.84
C ARG A 27 -4.68 -2.14 3.01
N THR A 28 -5.94 -1.98 3.45
CA THR A 28 -7.11 -2.56 2.77
C THR A 28 -7.22 -2.06 1.34
N GLN A 29 -7.02 -0.76 1.11
CA GLN A 29 -7.04 -0.16 -0.22
C GLN A 29 -5.91 -0.70 -1.12
N MET A 30 -4.70 -0.87 -0.60
CA MET A 30 -3.59 -1.45 -1.37
C MET A 30 -3.86 -2.92 -1.75
N GLU A 31 -4.30 -3.74 -0.79
CA GLU A 31 -4.66 -5.15 -1.02
C GLU A 31 -5.78 -5.27 -2.07
N THR A 32 -6.78 -4.37 -2.00
CA THR A 32 -7.89 -4.33 -2.97
C THR A 32 -7.38 -3.99 -4.36
N CYS A 33 -6.61 -2.90 -4.51
CA CYS A 33 -6.04 -2.51 -5.81
C CYS A 33 -5.11 -3.58 -6.40
N LEU A 34 -4.39 -4.33 -5.56
CA LEU A 34 -3.53 -5.44 -6.01
C LEU A 34 -4.37 -6.56 -6.62
N VAL A 35 -5.44 -6.99 -5.94
CA VAL A 35 -6.34 -8.04 -6.42
C VAL A 35 -7.02 -7.60 -7.72
N GLU A 36 -7.57 -6.39 -7.74
CA GLU A 36 -8.20 -5.83 -8.94
C GLU A 36 -7.23 -5.82 -10.13
N TRP A 37 -5.97 -5.39 -9.91
CA TRP A 37 -4.96 -5.39 -10.96
C TRP A 37 -4.61 -6.81 -11.45
N GLN A 38 -4.47 -7.78 -10.54
CA GLN A 38 -4.21 -9.19 -10.89
C GLN A 38 -5.35 -9.78 -11.73
N GLU A 39 -6.60 -9.45 -11.39
CA GLU A 39 -7.79 -9.85 -12.14
C GLU A 39 -7.82 -9.23 -13.53
N GLN A 40 -7.54 -7.93 -13.66
CA GLN A 40 -7.45 -7.26 -14.97
C GLN A 40 -6.34 -7.85 -15.85
N CYS A 41 -5.22 -8.25 -15.25
CA CYS A 41 -4.15 -8.95 -15.97
C CYS A 41 -4.56 -10.38 -16.38
N GLY A 42 -5.47 -11.02 -15.65
CA GLY A 42 -5.88 -12.41 -15.84
C GLY A 42 -4.93 -13.43 -15.18
N LEU A 43 -4.24 -13.06 -14.11
CA LEU A 43 -3.23 -13.90 -13.43
C LEU A 43 -3.83 -14.78 -12.31
N GLY A 44 -5.06 -14.49 -11.90
CA GLY A 44 -5.67 -15.05 -10.69
C GLY A 44 -5.00 -14.58 -9.39
N PRO A 45 -5.50 -15.01 -8.21
CA PRO A 45 -5.07 -14.48 -6.90
C PRO A 45 -3.61 -14.78 -6.53
N ALA A 46 -3.00 -15.79 -7.14
CA ALA A 46 -1.59 -16.15 -6.92
C ALA A 46 -0.64 -15.48 -7.94
N GLY A 47 -1.16 -14.60 -8.79
CA GLY A 47 -0.40 -13.88 -9.80
C GLY A 47 0.62 -12.92 -9.21
N THR A 48 1.85 -12.93 -9.70
CA THR A 48 2.89 -12.00 -9.23
C THR A 48 2.94 -10.71 -10.05
N ILE A 49 3.43 -9.62 -9.43
CA ILE A 49 3.70 -8.34 -10.11
C ILE A 49 4.54 -8.55 -11.38
N ARG A 50 5.62 -9.33 -11.25
CA ARG A 50 6.52 -9.66 -12.36
C ARG A 50 5.80 -10.34 -13.53
N GLN A 51 4.91 -11.30 -13.24
CA GLN A 51 4.14 -11.99 -14.28
C GLN A 51 3.18 -11.05 -15.00
N GLY A 52 2.48 -10.17 -14.27
CA GLY A 52 1.54 -9.23 -14.89
C GLY A 52 2.22 -8.22 -15.81
N ILE A 53 3.37 -7.67 -15.39
CA ILE A 53 4.12 -6.73 -16.23
C ILE A 53 4.64 -7.40 -17.49
N ARG A 54 5.20 -8.62 -17.38
CA ARG A 54 5.63 -9.40 -18.56
C ARG A 54 4.47 -9.67 -19.53
N LEU A 55 3.30 -10.00 -18.98
CA LEU A 55 2.11 -10.27 -19.78
C LEU A 55 1.61 -9.01 -20.49
N MET A 56 1.56 -7.87 -19.81
CA MET A 56 1.22 -6.59 -20.42
C MET A 56 2.20 -6.22 -21.55
N HIS A 57 3.51 -6.34 -21.29
CA HIS A 57 4.54 -6.09 -22.30
C HIS A 57 4.40 -7.02 -23.53
N SER A 58 4.16 -8.31 -23.30
CA SER A 58 3.90 -9.24 -24.40
C SER A 58 2.66 -8.85 -25.22
N ARG A 59 1.56 -8.44 -24.57
CA ARG A 59 0.31 -8.04 -25.25
C ARG A 59 0.51 -6.80 -26.13
N VAL A 60 1.29 -5.83 -25.67
CA VAL A 60 1.64 -4.63 -26.45
C VAL A 60 2.52 -4.98 -27.65
N ASN A 61 3.48 -5.88 -27.48
CA ASN A 61 4.35 -6.26 -28.60
C ASN A 61 3.58 -7.05 -29.67
N THR A 62 2.63 -7.90 -29.27
CA THR A 62 1.78 -8.62 -30.22
C THR A 62 0.93 -7.67 -31.07
N THR A 63 0.49 -6.54 -30.53
CA THR A 63 -0.29 -5.55 -31.31
C THR A 63 0.56 -4.81 -32.34
N ASN A 64 1.85 -4.62 -32.04
CA ASN A 64 2.80 -4.01 -32.97
C ASN A 64 3.23 -4.98 -34.10
N THR A 65 3.05 -6.29 -33.92
CA THR A 65 3.34 -7.32 -34.93
C THR A 65 2.08 -7.83 -35.62
N SER A 66 1.36 -6.96 -36.33
CA SER A 66 0.31 -7.42 -37.26
C SER A 66 0.95 -8.07 -38.50
N PRO A 67 0.38 -9.13 -39.11
CA PRO A 67 0.90 -9.72 -40.34
C PRO A 67 0.89 -8.69 -41.49
N PRO A 68 1.76 -8.82 -42.51
CA PRO A 68 1.70 -7.94 -43.67
C PRO A 68 0.35 -8.16 -44.35
N SER A 69 -0.54 -7.16 -44.23
CA SER A 69 -1.75 -7.13 -45.03
C SER A 69 -1.35 -6.89 -46.48
N SER A 70 -2.00 -7.61 -47.40
CA SER A 70 -1.90 -7.51 -48.86
C SER A 70 -1.70 -6.07 -49.37
N PRO A 71 -1.03 -5.87 -50.53
CA PRO A 71 -0.56 -4.57 -50.96
C PRO A 71 -1.69 -3.55 -51.09
N GLN A 72 -1.69 -2.54 -50.22
CA GLN A 72 -2.52 -1.34 -50.35
C GLN A 72 -1.68 -0.18 -50.92
N PRO A 73 -2.31 0.75 -51.66
CA PRO A 73 -1.60 1.86 -52.28
C PRO A 73 -1.10 2.85 -51.23
N GLU A 74 0.14 3.29 -51.42
CA GLU A 74 0.86 4.27 -50.61
C GLU A 74 0.05 5.56 -50.46
N VAL A 75 -0.49 5.80 -49.27
CA VAL A 75 -1.02 7.11 -48.86
C VAL A 75 -0.22 7.60 -47.67
N ASN A 76 0.68 8.55 -47.94
CA ASN A 76 1.24 9.58 -47.06
C ASN A 76 1.23 9.31 -45.54
N GLY A 77 2.37 8.86 -45.03
CA GLY A 77 3.17 9.63 -44.07
C GLY A 77 2.50 10.13 -42.79
N ASN A 78 1.84 9.25 -42.04
CA ASN A 78 1.79 9.39 -40.59
C ASN A 78 2.71 8.31 -40.01
N HIS A 79 3.78 8.72 -39.32
CA HIS A 79 4.53 7.81 -38.46
C HIS A 79 3.53 7.27 -37.43
N GLU A 80 3.06 6.05 -37.61
CA GLU A 80 2.20 5.39 -36.64
C GLU A 80 3.07 5.17 -35.40
N GLU A 81 2.89 6.03 -34.38
CA GLU A 81 3.60 5.91 -33.11
C GLU A 81 3.38 4.51 -32.58
N THR A 82 4.46 3.75 -32.46
CA THR A 82 4.43 2.38 -31.98
C THR A 82 3.79 2.37 -30.60
N ALA A 83 2.70 1.60 -30.44
CA ALA A 83 1.98 1.55 -29.18
C ALA A 83 2.89 0.95 -28.10
N GLY A 84 2.93 1.58 -26.94
CA GLY A 84 3.94 1.32 -25.93
C GLY A 84 3.50 1.75 -24.54
N PHE A 85 4.18 1.19 -23.54
CA PHE A 85 4.16 1.75 -22.19
C PHE A 85 5.56 1.69 -21.59
N TRP A 86 5.84 2.60 -20.66
CA TRP A 86 7.06 2.58 -19.87
C TRP A 86 6.78 3.04 -18.45
N ILE A 87 7.67 2.65 -17.55
CA ILE A 87 7.71 3.13 -16.18
C ILE A 87 8.74 4.25 -16.11
N THR A 88 8.33 5.39 -15.58
CA THR A 88 9.24 6.51 -15.29
C THR A 88 8.98 6.99 -13.87
N LYS A 89 9.64 8.07 -13.45
CA LYS A 89 9.42 8.68 -12.14
C LYS A 89 8.50 9.89 -12.25
N ASN A 90 7.64 10.07 -11.26
CA ASN A 90 6.83 11.26 -11.07
C ASN A 90 7.63 12.37 -10.35
N GLU A 91 6.97 13.49 -10.05
CA GLU A 91 7.56 14.65 -9.35
C GLU A 91 8.07 14.30 -7.94
N CYS A 92 7.48 13.29 -7.30
CA CYS A 92 7.88 12.76 -5.99
C CYS A 92 8.99 11.70 -6.09
N ASN A 93 9.61 11.51 -7.27
CA ASN A 93 10.60 10.47 -7.54
C ASN A 93 10.06 9.03 -7.30
N GLN A 94 8.74 8.84 -7.42
CA GLN A 94 8.03 7.56 -7.32
C GLN A 94 7.66 7.01 -8.71
N PRO A 95 7.59 5.69 -8.89
CA PRO A 95 7.27 5.09 -10.19
C PRO A 95 5.85 5.44 -10.66
N THR A 96 5.73 5.77 -11.94
CA THR A 96 4.44 6.01 -12.62
C THR A 96 4.44 5.36 -14.01
N VAL A 97 3.26 4.98 -14.48
CA VAL A 97 3.07 4.36 -15.79
C VAL A 97 2.81 5.44 -16.83
N ARG A 98 3.49 5.37 -17.96
CA ARG A 98 3.24 6.19 -19.15
C ARG A 98 2.88 5.30 -20.32
N THR A 99 2.01 5.78 -21.19
CA THR A 99 1.54 5.07 -22.39
C THR A 99 1.71 5.95 -23.62
N GLN A 100 1.92 5.32 -24.77
CA GLN A 100 2.00 5.97 -26.08
C GLN A 100 1.23 5.14 -27.10
N GLY A 101 0.66 5.83 -28.10
CA GLY A 101 -0.13 5.21 -29.15
C GLY A 101 -1.46 4.64 -28.66
N SER A 102 -2.17 3.95 -29.56
CA SER A 102 -3.43 3.29 -29.25
C SER A 102 -3.18 1.88 -28.71
N LEU A 103 -3.38 1.70 -27.41
CA LEU A 103 -3.29 0.39 -26.75
C LEU A 103 -4.66 -0.30 -26.76
N PRO A 104 -4.71 -1.64 -26.87
CA PRO A 104 -5.96 -2.38 -26.70
C PRO A 104 -6.59 -2.12 -25.33
N ASP A 105 -7.92 -1.97 -25.29
CA ASP A 105 -8.67 -1.69 -24.06
C ASP A 105 -8.29 -2.59 -22.86
N PRO A 106 -8.10 -3.93 -23.01
CA PRO A 106 -7.72 -4.77 -21.87
C PRO A 106 -6.35 -4.42 -21.29
N VAL A 107 -5.40 -4.04 -22.16
CA VAL A 107 -4.04 -3.64 -21.74
C VAL A 107 -4.08 -2.27 -21.09
N HIS A 108 -4.76 -1.31 -21.71
CA HIS A 108 -4.92 0.03 -21.14
C HIS A 108 -5.55 -0.03 -19.75
N LYS A 109 -6.64 -0.79 -19.58
CA LYS A 109 -7.28 -0.99 -18.26
C LYS A 109 -6.31 -1.60 -17.25
N SER A 110 -5.54 -2.63 -17.62
CA SER A 110 -4.56 -3.25 -16.73
C SER A 110 -3.48 -2.25 -16.28
N LEU A 111 -3.02 -1.38 -17.18
CA LEU A 111 -2.04 -0.33 -16.87
C LEU A 111 -2.61 0.76 -15.95
N THR A 112 -3.88 1.15 -16.14
CA THR A 112 -4.56 2.08 -15.23
C THR A 112 -4.68 1.51 -13.81
N HIS A 113 -4.98 0.21 -13.67
CA HIS A 113 -5.03 -0.43 -12.35
C HIS A 113 -3.63 -0.54 -11.72
N LEU A 114 -2.59 -0.77 -12.53
CA LEU A 114 -1.21 -0.74 -12.04
C LEU A 114 -0.83 0.64 -11.52
N GLU A 115 -1.19 1.70 -12.25
CA GLU A 115 -0.94 3.08 -11.82
C GLU A 115 -1.68 3.41 -10.51
N ASN A 116 -2.92 2.94 -10.37
CA ASN A 116 -3.67 3.09 -9.12
C ASN A 116 -2.99 2.36 -7.95
N LEU A 117 -2.51 1.13 -8.16
CA LEU A 117 -1.76 0.37 -7.16
C LEU A 117 -0.46 1.10 -6.75
N LEU A 118 0.30 1.62 -7.72
CA LEU A 118 1.51 2.40 -7.46
C LEU A 118 1.23 3.65 -6.63
N ARG A 119 0.12 4.35 -6.90
CA ARG A 119 -0.31 5.51 -6.10
C ARG A 119 -0.64 5.13 -4.65
N LYS A 120 -1.25 3.95 -4.42
CA LYS A 120 -1.49 3.44 -3.06
C LYS A 120 -0.17 3.12 -2.35
N CYS A 121 0.79 2.53 -3.06
CA CYS A 121 2.13 2.29 -2.54
C CYS A 121 2.83 3.61 -2.19
N GLU A 122 2.82 4.61 -3.07
CA GLU A 122 3.38 5.94 -2.83
C GLU A 122 2.79 6.57 -1.55
N ASN A 123 1.47 6.54 -1.39
CA ASN A 123 0.82 7.07 -0.19
C ASN A 123 1.25 6.35 1.10
N ILE A 124 1.35 5.01 1.05
CA ILE A 124 1.85 4.22 2.18
C ILE A 124 3.29 4.61 2.51
N LEU A 125 4.16 4.70 1.51
CA LEU A 125 5.58 5.03 1.72
C LEU A 125 5.77 6.46 2.27
N ALA A 126 4.90 7.40 1.89
CA ALA A 126 4.93 8.76 2.39
C ALA A 126 4.41 8.90 3.83
N CYS A 127 3.40 8.12 4.21
CA CYS A 127 2.70 8.31 5.50
C CYS A 127 3.16 7.36 6.61
N THR A 128 3.78 6.22 6.27
CA THR A 128 4.00 5.15 7.27
C THR A 128 4.94 5.56 8.39
N ASP A 129 6.00 6.32 8.12
CA ASP A 129 6.96 6.71 9.16
C ASP A 129 6.31 7.61 10.24
N ASP A 130 5.44 8.55 9.83
CA ASP A 130 4.66 9.38 10.76
C ASP A 130 3.69 8.52 11.60
N LEU A 131 2.98 7.59 10.96
CA LEU A 131 2.05 6.71 11.64
C LEU A 131 2.76 5.78 12.64
N LEU A 132 3.91 5.23 12.26
CA LEU A 132 4.75 4.40 13.14
C LEU A 132 5.23 5.22 14.33
N ALA A 133 5.68 6.46 14.13
CA ALA A 133 6.12 7.34 15.21
C ALA A 133 4.98 7.66 16.18
N ARG A 134 3.83 8.10 15.68
CA ARG A 134 2.64 8.44 16.48
C ARG A 134 2.12 7.24 17.27
N LEU A 135 2.03 6.07 16.63
CA LEU A 135 1.56 4.85 17.27
C LEU A 135 2.56 4.33 18.31
N SER A 136 3.87 4.42 18.02
CA SER A 136 4.92 4.05 18.97
C SER A 136 4.91 4.94 20.22
N GLU A 137 4.74 6.26 20.05
CA GLU A 137 4.62 7.21 21.17
C GLU A 137 3.37 6.91 22.02
N ALA A 138 2.24 6.63 21.37
CA ALA A 138 1.02 6.22 22.09
C ALA A 138 1.24 4.92 22.88
N ILE A 139 1.85 3.89 22.26
CA ILE A 139 2.15 2.61 22.92
C ILE A 139 3.10 2.80 24.10
N ALA A 140 4.11 3.67 23.99
CA ALA A 140 5.03 3.97 25.07
C ALA A 140 4.30 4.57 26.28
N ARG A 141 3.52 5.64 26.06
CA ARG A 141 2.71 6.28 27.11
C ARG A 141 1.71 5.33 27.76
N ILE A 142 1.02 4.51 26.97
CA ILE A 142 0.09 3.50 27.48
C ILE A 142 0.86 2.43 28.29
N SER A 143 2.03 2.00 27.84
CA SER A 143 2.83 0.98 28.54
C SER A 143 3.31 1.46 29.91
N GLU A 144 3.64 2.74 30.06
CA GLU A 144 4.02 3.33 31.36
C GLU A 144 2.87 3.24 32.37
N VAL A 145 1.65 3.56 31.94
CA VAL A 145 0.44 3.48 32.78
C VAL A 145 0.12 2.05 33.22
N TYR A 146 0.52 1.03 32.46
CA TYR A 146 0.26 -0.37 32.80
C TYR A 146 0.83 -0.77 34.16
N ALA A 147 1.98 -0.21 34.54
CA ALA A 147 2.61 -0.49 35.83
C ALA A 147 1.80 0.10 37.01
N GLU A 148 1.12 1.22 36.79
CA GLU A 148 0.31 1.92 37.80
C GLU A 148 -1.15 1.42 37.84
N LEU A 149 -1.56 0.61 36.85
CA LEU A 149 -2.95 0.18 36.65
C LEU A 149 -3.63 -0.45 37.87
N PRO A 150 -2.97 -1.29 38.70
CA PRO A 150 -3.58 -1.82 39.93
C PRO A 150 -3.92 -0.73 40.95
N GLN A 151 -3.04 0.27 41.10
CA GLN A 151 -3.28 1.41 41.98
C GLN A 151 -4.42 2.27 41.43
N LEU A 152 -4.42 2.55 40.11
CA LEU A 152 -5.49 3.31 39.47
C LEU A 152 -6.87 2.64 39.58
N CYS A 153 -6.91 1.31 39.52
CA CYS A 153 -8.13 0.55 39.81
C CYS A 153 -8.60 0.77 41.25
N THR A 154 -7.68 0.72 42.21
CA THR A 154 -7.97 0.94 43.63
C THR A 154 -8.48 2.36 43.89
N ASP A 155 -7.81 3.36 43.31
CA ASP A 155 -8.15 4.79 43.43
C ASP A 155 -9.51 5.11 42.79
N ALA A 156 -9.87 4.40 41.72
CA ALA A 156 -11.18 4.49 41.10
C ALA A 156 -12.28 3.65 41.80
N GLY A 157 -11.95 2.99 42.92
CA GLY A 157 -12.88 2.13 43.66
C GLY A 157 -13.22 0.81 42.97
N LEU A 158 -12.48 0.42 41.93
CA LEU A 158 -12.62 -0.89 41.27
C LEU A 158 -11.95 -1.98 42.11
N ARG A 159 -12.68 -3.04 42.43
CA ARG A 159 -12.17 -4.19 43.19
C ARG A 159 -12.68 -5.52 42.64
N GLY A 160 -11.98 -6.61 42.99
CA GLY A 160 -12.35 -7.97 42.60
C GLY A 160 -12.47 -8.12 41.09
N GLN A 161 -13.52 -8.82 40.64
CA GLN A 161 -13.73 -9.14 39.23
C GLN A 161 -13.77 -7.90 38.31
N LYS A 162 -14.25 -6.75 38.79
CA LYS A 162 -14.27 -5.50 38.00
C LYS A 162 -12.85 -4.98 37.72
N ALA A 163 -11.97 -5.02 38.71
CA ALA A 163 -10.57 -4.63 38.55
C ALA A 163 -9.80 -5.61 37.65
N THR A 164 -10.06 -6.92 37.80
CA THR A 164 -9.51 -7.96 36.91
C THR A 164 -9.89 -7.70 35.46
N ARG A 165 -11.19 -7.49 35.17
CA ARG A 165 -11.68 -7.22 33.82
C ARG A 165 -11.10 -5.94 33.21
N ALA A 166 -10.94 -4.88 34.01
CA ALA A 166 -10.32 -3.64 33.55
C ALA A 166 -8.84 -3.87 33.16
N THR A 167 -8.11 -4.63 33.99
CA THR A 167 -6.70 -4.99 33.74
C THR A 167 -6.56 -5.83 32.47
N GLU A 168 -7.40 -6.85 32.30
CA GLU A 168 -7.40 -7.71 31.12
C GLU A 168 -7.75 -6.94 29.85
N ASN A 169 -8.77 -6.08 29.90
CA ASN A 169 -9.16 -5.26 28.75
C ASN A 169 -8.02 -4.32 28.33
N PHE A 170 -7.38 -3.66 29.29
CA PHE A 170 -6.21 -2.83 29.04
C PHE A 170 -5.10 -3.63 28.38
N ALA A 171 -4.72 -4.78 28.95
CA ALA A 171 -3.63 -5.60 28.44
C ALA A 171 -3.92 -6.10 27.01
N TRP A 172 -5.18 -6.42 26.73
CA TRP A 172 -5.61 -6.81 25.39
C TRP A 172 -5.53 -5.63 24.40
N ASN A 173 -6.03 -4.44 24.75
CA ASN A 173 -5.94 -3.25 23.90
C ASN A 173 -4.48 -2.89 23.60
N LEU A 174 -3.61 -2.92 24.61
CA LEU A 174 -2.17 -2.66 24.41
C LEU A 174 -1.52 -3.69 23.48
N ARG A 175 -1.88 -4.98 23.61
CA ARG A 175 -1.39 -6.03 22.71
C ARG A 175 -1.88 -5.81 21.28
N LEU A 176 -3.14 -5.40 21.09
CA LEU A 176 -3.71 -5.09 19.78
C LEU A 176 -2.95 -3.94 19.10
N LEU A 177 -2.67 -2.85 19.82
CA LEU A 177 -1.89 -1.73 19.28
C LEU A 177 -0.48 -2.16 18.85
N LYS A 178 0.21 -2.98 19.67
CA LYS A 178 1.54 -3.51 19.33
C LYS A 178 1.50 -4.43 18.09
N ALA A 179 0.47 -5.24 17.98
CA ALA A 179 0.25 -6.07 16.79
C ALA A 179 0.04 -5.20 15.54
N GLN A 180 -0.75 -4.13 15.66
CA GLN A 180 -0.93 -3.21 14.55
C GLN A 180 0.37 -2.52 14.15
N LEU A 181 1.17 -2.03 15.09
CA LEU A 181 2.46 -1.40 14.79
C LEU A 181 3.34 -2.32 13.92
N THR A 182 3.33 -3.62 14.22
CA THR A 182 4.04 -4.63 13.41
C THR A 182 3.43 -4.78 12.02
N ILE A 183 2.10 -4.76 11.91
CA ILE A 183 1.38 -4.83 10.63
C ILE A 183 1.72 -3.62 9.75
N ILE A 184 1.77 -2.41 10.30
CA ILE A 184 2.10 -1.19 9.56
C ILE A 184 3.48 -1.31 8.90
N GLY A 185 4.49 -1.75 9.67
CA GLY A 185 5.84 -1.98 9.11
C GLY A 185 5.86 -3.04 8.01
N LYS A 186 5.04 -4.10 8.12
CA LYS A 186 4.89 -5.10 7.04
C LYS A 186 4.23 -4.50 5.80
N THR A 187 3.18 -3.71 5.96
CA THR A 187 2.51 -3.02 4.85
C THR A 187 3.49 -2.11 4.09
N GLN A 188 4.37 -1.40 4.79
CA GLN A 188 5.43 -0.58 4.17
C GLN A 188 6.44 -1.43 3.39
N ALA A 189 6.85 -2.57 3.94
CA ALA A 189 7.76 -3.49 3.27
C ALA A 189 7.12 -4.09 2.00
N GLU A 190 5.84 -4.48 2.07
CA GLU A 190 5.07 -4.98 0.93
C GLU A 190 4.91 -3.91 -0.16
N ALA A 191 4.57 -2.67 0.20
CA ALA A 191 4.49 -1.55 -0.76
C ALA A 191 5.83 -1.28 -1.46
N ASN A 192 6.95 -1.30 -0.72
CA ASN A 192 8.29 -1.20 -1.28
C ASN A 192 8.61 -2.35 -2.23
N ASP A 193 8.26 -3.58 -1.86
CA ASP A 193 8.51 -4.76 -2.69
C ASP A 193 7.71 -4.70 -4.00
N ILE A 194 6.44 -4.28 -3.97
CA ILE A 194 5.63 -4.04 -5.16
C ILE A 194 6.32 -3.01 -6.07
N VAL A 195 6.67 -1.85 -5.54
CA VAL A 195 7.37 -0.78 -6.28
C VAL A 195 8.68 -1.30 -6.90
N PHE A 196 9.47 -2.02 -6.11
CA PHE A 196 10.72 -2.61 -6.56
C PHE A 196 10.49 -3.58 -7.72
N GLN A 197 9.55 -4.52 -7.57
CA GLN A 197 9.22 -5.49 -8.61
C GLN A 197 8.75 -4.82 -9.90
N VAL A 198 7.98 -3.73 -9.81
CA VAL A 198 7.54 -2.97 -10.98
C VAL A 198 8.72 -2.36 -11.73
N VAL A 199 9.57 -1.64 -11.01
CA VAL A 199 10.73 -0.96 -11.59
C VAL A 199 11.75 -1.97 -12.15
N ASP A 200 12.08 -3.01 -11.39
CA ASP A 200 13.01 -4.06 -11.79
C ASP A 200 12.53 -4.76 -13.07
N MET A 201 11.24 -5.12 -13.13
CA MET A 201 10.68 -5.78 -14.30
C MET A 201 10.62 -4.84 -15.51
N ALA A 202 10.30 -3.55 -15.31
CA ALA A 202 10.35 -2.57 -16.39
C ALA A 202 11.76 -2.42 -16.96
N LYS A 203 12.80 -2.39 -16.11
CA LYS A 203 14.21 -2.33 -16.54
C LYS A 203 14.61 -3.57 -17.34
N ILE A 204 14.26 -4.76 -16.86
CA ILE A 204 14.55 -6.03 -17.56
C ILE A 204 13.89 -6.07 -18.95
N LEU A 205 12.70 -5.47 -19.11
CA LEU A 205 11.98 -5.44 -20.38
C LEU A 205 12.41 -4.29 -21.30
N GLY A 206 13.30 -3.40 -20.86
CA GLY A 206 13.62 -2.17 -21.59
C GLY A 206 12.48 -1.16 -21.64
N ALA A 207 11.49 -1.29 -20.74
CA ALA A 207 10.32 -0.43 -20.59
C ALA A 207 10.47 0.53 -19.40
N TYR A 208 11.69 0.91 -19.04
CA TYR A 208 11.99 1.89 -18.00
C TYR A 208 12.69 3.10 -18.60
N ASP A 209 12.18 4.29 -18.32
CA ASP A 209 12.74 5.56 -18.80
C ASP A 209 13.23 6.39 -17.60
N GLU A 210 14.55 6.62 -17.53
CA GLU A 210 15.13 7.54 -16.56
C GLU A 210 14.90 8.97 -17.01
N PRO A 211 14.15 9.79 -16.25
CA PRO A 211 14.04 11.20 -16.58
C PRO A 211 15.44 11.84 -16.54
N LYS A 212 15.80 12.52 -17.63
CA LYS A 212 17.07 13.26 -17.80
C LYS A 212 17.19 14.43 -16.83
#